data_AF-A0AAV5C5I7-F1
#
_entry.id   AF-A0AAV5C5I7-F1
#
_cell.length_a   1.000
_cell.length_b   1.000
_cell.length_c   1.000
_cell.angle_alpha   90.00
_cell.angle_beta   90.00
_cell.angle_gamma   90.00
#
_symmetry.space_group_name_H-M   'P 1'
#
loop_
_entity.id
_entity.type
_entity.pdbx_description
1 polymer ?
#
loop_
_entity_poly.entity_id
_entity_poly.type
_entity_poly.pdbx_seq_one_letter_code
_entity_poly.pdbx_strand_id
1 'polypeptide(L)'
;MEEEMKKKVEAAVLHILRESFTEGKVRAAAGERLGIDLSAPDRKLFVRGVFEGYLRSLHSQEEEDQDGTGVEGKDEPEEKQDEEEKGGGGGRKRERDDAGDLILCRLATNRRVTLSEFRGKKLVSIRESYLKDGKELPTSKGISLTAEQWEAFRNAVPAIEDAINKLGGSE
;
A
#
# COMPACT_ATOMS: atom_id res chain seq x y z
N MET A 1 28.80 11.86 -0.24
CA MET A 1 28.17 11.10 0.86
C MET A 1 29.16 10.02 1.24
N GLU A 2 29.67 10.03 2.47
CA GLU A 2 30.69 9.07 2.91
C GLU A 2 30.12 7.65 2.92
N GLU A 3 30.84 6.71 2.32
CA GLU A 3 30.44 5.29 2.19
C GLU A 3 30.13 4.64 3.55
N GLU A 4 30.79 5.09 4.60
CA GLU A 4 30.55 4.62 5.97
C GLU A 4 29.17 5.05 6.49
N MET A 5 28.73 6.24 6.13
CA MET A 5 27.41 6.76 6.48
C MET A 5 26.33 5.96 5.75
N LYS A 6 26.55 5.58 4.49
CA LYS A 6 25.61 4.74 3.72
C LYS A 6 25.41 3.37 4.37
N LYS A 7 26.49 2.70 4.78
CA LYS A 7 26.41 1.39 5.44
C LYS A 7 25.68 1.43 6.78
N LYS A 8 25.85 2.52 7.55
CA LYS A 8 25.13 2.71 8.82
C LYS A 8 23.63 2.95 8.59
N VAL A 9 23.28 3.71 7.56
CA VAL A 9 21.88 3.92 7.15
C VAL A 9 21.26 2.60 6.70
N GLU A 10 21.96 1.82 5.89
CA GLU A 10 21.51 0.52 5.39
C GLU A 10 21.24 -0.48 6.53
N ALA A 11 22.20 -0.66 7.45
CA ALA A 11 22.05 -1.57 8.58
C ALA A 11 20.88 -1.19 9.52
N ALA A 12 20.71 0.12 9.76
CA ALA A 12 19.60 0.61 10.57
C ALA A 12 18.24 0.37 9.91
N VAL A 13 18.16 0.59 8.59
CA VAL A 13 16.96 0.36 7.79
C VAL A 13 16.61 -1.12 7.75
N LEU A 14 17.57 -2.02 7.53
CA LEU A 14 17.35 -3.47 7.54
C LEU A 14 16.84 -4.01 8.88
N HIS A 15 17.35 -3.50 10.00
CA HIS A 15 16.87 -3.88 11.33
C HIS A 15 15.41 -3.47 11.55
N ILE A 16 15.04 -2.26 11.13
CA ILE A 16 13.66 -1.77 11.24
C ILE A 16 12.74 -2.55 10.30
N LEU A 17 13.20 -2.88 9.09
CA LEU A 17 12.41 -3.63 8.10
C LEU A 17 12.02 -5.05 8.57
N ARG A 18 12.84 -5.67 9.43
CA ARG A 18 12.59 -7.01 9.97
C ARG A 18 11.42 -7.08 10.95
N GLU A 19 10.98 -5.95 11.52
CA GLU A 19 10.05 -5.90 12.66
C GLU A 19 8.62 -5.43 12.32
N SER A 20 8.18 -5.45 11.04
CA SER A 20 6.84 -5.02 10.55
C SER A 20 6.69 -3.54 10.26
N PHE A 21 7.05 -3.11 9.04
CA PHE A 21 7.01 -1.68 8.72
C PHE A 21 6.56 -1.42 7.28
N THR A 22 5.53 -0.60 7.12
CA THR A 22 5.27 0.13 5.87
C THR A 22 6.40 1.15 5.65
N GLU A 23 6.68 1.52 4.39
CA GLU A 23 7.74 2.49 4.04
C GLU A 23 7.69 3.77 4.89
N GLY A 24 6.48 4.28 5.16
CA GLY A 24 6.29 5.47 6.00
C GLY A 24 6.77 5.31 7.44
N LYS A 25 6.60 4.12 8.04
CA LYS A 25 7.11 3.86 9.40
C LYS A 25 8.63 3.66 9.39
N VAL A 26 9.19 3.03 8.36
CA VAL A 26 10.67 2.92 8.19
C VAL A 26 11.30 4.29 8.06
N ARG A 27 10.70 5.17 7.26
CA ARG A 27 11.14 6.56 7.08
C ARG A 27 11.08 7.36 8.39
N ALA A 28 10.00 7.21 9.16
CA ALA A 28 9.87 7.89 10.45
C ALA A 28 10.95 7.44 11.45
N ALA A 29 11.11 6.12 11.64
CA ALA A 29 12.09 5.56 12.55
C ALA A 29 13.55 5.86 12.11
N ALA A 30 13.84 5.80 10.81
CA ALA A 30 15.16 6.16 10.28
C ALA A 30 15.44 7.66 10.45
N GLY A 31 14.44 8.52 10.27
CA GLY A 31 14.60 9.97 10.46
C GLY A 31 14.90 10.35 11.90
N GLU A 32 14.17 9.74 12.85
CA GLU A 32 14.42 9.90 14.29
C GLU A 32 15.82 9.42 14.69
N ARG A 33 16.20 8.23 14.23
CA ARG A 33 17.51 7.63 14.54
C ARG A 33 18.70 8.40 13.97
N LEU A 34 18.52 9.05 12.83
CA LEU A 34 19.57 9.82 12.16
C LEU A 34 19.53 11.31 12.52
N GLY A 35 18.51 11.78 13.26
CA GLY A 35 18.32 13.20 13.56
C GLY A 35 18.11 14.04 12.30
N ILE A 36 17.57 13.46 11.23
CA ILE A 36 17.46 14.05 9.91
C ILE A 36 16.02 13.91 9.40
N ASP A 37 15.45 14.98 8.85
CA ASP A 37 14.15 14.90 8.19
C ASP A 37 14.26 14.13 6.86
N LEU A 38 13.57 12.98 6.81
CA LEU A 38 13.45 12.15 5.61
C LEU A 38 12.15 12.41 4.84
N SER A 39 11.39 13.45 5.19
CA SER A 39 10.14 13.83 4.50
C SER A 39 10.35 14.56 3.18
N ALA A 40 11.57 15.04 2.91
CA ALA A 40 11.92 15.70 1.64
C ALA A 40 11.79 14.72 0.45
N PRO A 41 11.32 15.17 -0.74
CA PRO A 41 11.05 14.30 -1.89
C PRO A 41 12.21 13.37 -2.29
N ASP A 42 13.44 13.90 -2.33
CA ASP A 42 14.62 13.13 -2.73
C ASP A 42 14.98 12.03 -1.72
N ARG A 43 14.81 12.32 -0.42
CA ARG A 43 15.10 11.40 0.67
C ARG A 43 14.01 10.33 0.80
N LYS A 44 12.76 10.71 0.57
CA LYS A 44 11.61 9.80 0.48
C LYS A 44 11.80 8.79 -0.66
N LEU A 45 12.24 9.24 -1.84
CA LEU A 45 12.54 8.36 -2.97
C LEU A 45 13.68 7.38 -2.67
N PHE A 46 14.72 7.84 -1.98
CA PHE A 46 15.84 6.99 -1.57
C PHE A 46 15.39 5.90 -0.58
N VAL A 47 14.68 6.25 0.49
CA VAL A 47 14.16 5.29 1.47
C VAL A 47 13.25 4.27 0.81
N ARG A 48 12.40 4.72 -0.11
CA ARG A 48 11.54 3.84 -0.92
C ARG A 48 12.32 2.83 -1.75
N GLY A 49 13.40 3.25 -2.42
CA GLY A 49 14.23 2.34 -3.21
C GLY A 49 14.87 1.24 -2.37
N VAL A 50 15.37 1.60 -1.19
CA VAL A 50 15.93 0.63 -0.22
C VAL A 50 14.86 -0.32 0.31
N PHE A 51 13.67 0.21 0.62
CA PHE A 51 12.51 -0.56 1.07
C PHE A 51 12.06 -1.60 0.03
N GLU A 52 11.86 -1.18 -1.22
CA GLU A 52 11.44 -2.07 -2.32
C GLU A 52 12.52 -3.11 -2.65
N GLY A 53 13.80 -2.75 -2.58
CA GLY A 53 14.92 -3.68 -2.75
C GLY A 53 14.94 -4.78 -1.69
N TYR A 54 14.69 -4.42 -0.43
CA TYR A 54 14.62 -5.38 0.67
C TYR A 54 13.42 -6.33 0.54
N LEU A 55 12.22 -5.81 0.25
CA LEU A 55 11.04 -6.65 0.04
C LEU A 55 11.25 -7.66 -1.09
N ARG A 56 11.91 -7.25 -2.18
CA ARG A 56 12.28 -8.15 -3.27
C ARG A 56 13.20 -9.27 -2.81
N SER A 57 14.18 -8.95 -1.95
CA SER A 57 15.11 -9.96 -1.42
C SER A 57 14.45 -10.95 -0.45
N LEU A 58 13.41 -10.54 0.29
CA LEU A 58 12.66 -11.44 1.16
C LEU A 58 11.86 -12.47 0.35
N HIS A 59 11.16 -12.04 -0.71
CA HIS A 59 10.42 -12.98 -1.56
C HIS A 59 11.32 -13.97 -2.29
N SER A 60 12.54 -13.57 -2.67
CA SER A 60 13.51 -14.51 -3.24
C SER A 60 14.12 -15.48 -2.22
N GLN A 61 14.01 -15.18 -0.92
CA GLN A 61 14.54 -16.02 0.16
C GLN A 61 13.51 -17.05 0.66
N GLU A 62 12.21 -16.80 0.44
CA GLU A 62 11.12 -17.76 0.77
C GLU A 62 10.95 -18.87 -0.28
N GLU A 63 11.44 -18.68 -1.51
CA GLU A 63 11.37 -19.70 -2.58
C GLU A 63 12.51 -20.74 -2.54
N GLU A 64 13.60 -20.51 -1.79
CA GLU A 64 14.76 -21.42 -1.73
C GLU A 64 14.71 -22.45 -0.58
N ASP A 65 13.75 -22.36 0.35
CA ASP A 65 13.67 -23.23 1.56
C ASP A 65 12.62 -24.36 1.47
N GLN A 66 11.99 -24.63 0.32
CA GLN A 66 10.97 -25.70 0.17
C GLN A 66 11.09 -26.60 -1.09
N ASP A 67 12.30 -27.06 -1.45
CA ASP A 67 12.43 -28.23 -2.36
C ASP A 67 13.30 -29.33 -1.75
N GLY A 68 12.64 -30.38 -1.26
CA GLY A 68 13.30 -31.55 -0.70
C GLY A 68 12.35 -32.57 -0.10
N THR A 69 11.77 -33.42 -0.96
CA THR A 69 11.09 -34.72 -0.72
C THR A 69 9.56 -34.72 -0.58
N GLY A 70 8.88 -35.33 -1.57
CA GLY A 70 7.43 -35.50 -1.64
C GLY A 70 6.90 -36.84 -1.15
N VAL A 71 5.57 -36.93 -1.07
CA VAL A 71 4.65 -37.94 -1.68
C VAL A 71 3.23 -37.80 -1.09
N GLU A 72 2.29 -37.53 -2.01
CA GLU A 72 0.85 -37.91 -2.15
C GLU A 72 -0.16 -37.90 -0.97
N GLY A 73 -1.27 -37.15 -1.15
CA GLY A 73 -2.62 -37.65 -0.83
C GLY A 73 -3.66 -36.69 -0.20
N LYS A 74 -4.40 -35.94 -1.03
CA LYS A 74 -5.78 -35.38 -0.89
C LYS A 74 -6.14 -34.44 0.29
N ASP A 75 -6.40 -33.17 -0.02
CA ASP A 75 -7.74 -32.56 -0.19
C ASP A 75 -7.58 -31.06 -0.59
N GLU A 76 -8.36 -30.60 -1.56
CA GLU A 76 -8.50 -29.18 -2.01
C GLU A 76 -9.43 -28.38 -1.07
N PRO A 77 -9.55 -27.02 -1.11
CA PRO A 77 -9.32 -26.15 -2.29
C PRO A 77 -8.60 -24.79 -2.09
N GLU A 78 -8.08 -24.31 -3.23
CA GLU A 78 -8.02 -22.92 -3.73
C GLU A 78 -7.63 -21.76 -2.80
N GLU A 79 -6.49 -21.13 -3.09
CA GLU A 79 -6.51 -19.68 -3.33
C GLU A 79 -5.59 -19.32 -4.51
N LYS A 80 -6.22 -18.68 -5.49
CA LYS A 80 -5.72 -18.43 -6.84
C LYS A 80 -4.72 -17.29 -6.82
N GLN A 81 -3.59 -17.58 -7.48
CA GLN A 81 -2.74 -16.69 -8.25
C GLN A 81 -3.38 -15.31 -8.56
N ASP A 82 -2.80 -14.24 -8.03
CA ASP A 82 -2.83 -12.96 -8.74
C ASP A 82 -1.63 -12.99 -9.70
N GLU A 83 -1.92 -13.46 -10.92
CA GLU A 83 -1.10 -13.20 -12.08
C GLU A 83 -0.87 -11.69 -12.20
N GLU A 84 0.40 -11.30 -12.19
CA GLU A 84 0.81 -10.05 -12.80
C GLU A 84 0.40 -10.08 -14.28
N GLU A 85 -0.76 -9.52 -14.61
CA GLU A 85 -1.04 -9.12 -15.98
C GLU A 85 0.00 -8.06 -16.39
N LYS A 86 0.96 -8.52 -17.18
CA LYS A 86 1.60 -7.72 -18.21
C LYS A 86 0.55 -7.28 -19.24
N GLY A 87 -0.25 -6.29 -18.87
CA GLY A 87 -1.08 -5.49 -19.78
C GLY A 87 -0.45 -4.11 -19.98
N GLY A 88 0.03 -3.84 -21.18
CA GLY A 88 0.76 -2.62 -21.54
C GLY A 88 -0.02 -1.32 -21.25
N GLY A 89 0.67 -0.36 -20.66
CA GLY A 89 0.19 1.02 -20.51
C GLY A 89 1.20 1.84 -19.73
N GLY A 90 1.77 2.86 -20.38
CA GLY A 90 2.97 3.59 -19.94
C GLY A 90 2.95 4.04 -18.47
N GLY A 91 4.16 4.15 -17.91
CA GLY A 91 4.44 4.55 -16.53
C GLY A 91 3.74 5.82 -16.07
N ARG A 92 2.46 5.70 -15.70
CA ARG A 92 1.78 6.66 -14.85
C ARG A 92 2.33 6.43 -13.45
N LYS A 93 3.07 7.43 -12.97
CA LYS A 93 3.54 7.53 -11.60
C LYS A 93 2.32 7.35 -10.68
N ARG A 94 2.17 6.16 -10.10
CA ARG A 94 1.09 5.83 -9.16
C ARG A 94 1.12 6.85 -8.02
N GLU A 95 0.06 7.65 -7.90
CA GLU A 95 -0.07 8.72 -6.90
C GLU A 95 -0.14 8.10 -5.50
N ARG A 96 0.55 8.69 -4.53
CA ARG A 96 0.53 8.25 -3.12
C ARG A 96 0.27 9.44 -2.21
N ASP A 97 -0.40 9.21 -1.10
CA ASP A 97 -0.65 10.25 -0.11
C ASP A 97 0.54 10.45 0.85
N ASP A 98 0.36 11.36 1.82
CA ASP A 98 1.35 11.68 2.83
C ASP A 98 1.68 10.48 3.76
N ALA A 99 0.76 9.53 3.90
CA ALA A 99 0.96 8.30 4.66
C ALA A 99 1.66 7.20 3.84
N GLY A 100 1.77 7.38 2.53
CA GLY A 100 2.37 6.42 1.60
C GLY A 100 1.34 5.45 0.99
N ASP A 101 0.06 5.62 1.29
CA ASP A 101 -1.01 4.81 0.73
C ASP A 101 -1.19 5.11 -0.75
N LEU A 102 -1.48 4.09 -1.54
CA LEU A 102 -1.70 4.23 -2.97
C LEU A 102 -3.04 4.91 -3.21
N ILE A 103 -3.06 6.07 -3.87
CA ILE A 103 -4.28 6.74 -4.29
C ILE A 103 -4.78 6.07 -5.57
N LEU A 104 -5.93 5.39 -5.47
CA LEU A 104 -6.58 4.70 -6.58
C LEU A 104 -7.47 5.67 -7.38
N CYS A 105 -8.16 6.57 -6.68
CA CYS A 105 -9.09 7.53 -7.27
C CYS A 105 -9.31 8.73 -6.35
N ARG A 106 -9.49 9.93 -6.91
CA ARG A 106 -9.96 11.12 -6.19
C ARG A 106 -11.44 11.35 -6.52
N LEU A 107 -12.31 11.24 -5.52
CA LEU A 107 -13.76 11.45 -5.65
C LEU A 107 -14.14 12.93 -5.54
N ALA A 108 -13.34 13.70 -4.79
CA ALA A 108 -13.43 15.15 -4.66
C ALA A 108 -12.05 15.71 -4.26
N THR A 109 -11.92 17.02 -4.17
CA THR A 109 -10.68 17.69 -3.69
C THR A 109 -10.22 17.13 -2.35
N ASN A 110 -11.15 16.88 -1.43
CA ASN A 110 -10.90 16.40 -0.08
C ASN A 110 -11.40 14.96 0.15
N ARG A 111 -11.69 14.18 -0.88
CA ARG A 111 -12.18 12.80 -0.73
C ARG A 111 -11.52 11.87 -1.73
N ARG A 112 -10.95 10.79 -1.23
CA ARG A 112 -10.16 9.86 -2.04
C ARG A 112 -10.44 8.40 -1.70
N VAL A 113 -10.13 7.54 -2.66
CA VAL A 113 -10.05 6.09 -2.52
C VAL A 113 -8.57 5.72 -2.48
N THR A 114 -8.14 5.07 -1.40
CA THR A 114 -6.77 4.58 -1.25
C THR A 114 -6.72 3.08 -0.98
N LEU A 115 -5.62 2.44 -1.39
CA LEU A 115 -5.25 1.13 -0.88
C LEU A 115 -4.34 1.35 0.33
N SER A 116 -4.87 1.03 1.51
CA SER A 116 -4.23 1.24 2.82
C SER A 116 -3.91 -0.10 3.48
N GLU A 117 -2.95 -0.12 4.39
CA GLU A 117 -2.62 -1.32 5.17
C GLU A 117 -2.78 -1.05 6.67
N PHE A 118 -3.57 -1.89 7.34
CA PHE A 118 -3.75 -1.84 8.78
C PHE A 118 -3.58 -3.22 9.40
N ARG A 119 -2.58 -3.35 10.29
CA ARG A 119 -2.25 -4.62 10.97
C ARG A 119 -2.07 -5.80 9.99
N GLY A 120 -1.32 -5.56 8.91
CA GLY A 120 -1.04 -6.56 7.87
C GLY A 120 -2.20 -6.85 6.91
N LYS A 121 -3.36 -6.19 7.07
CA LYS A 121 -4.50 -6.34 6.17
C LYS A 121 -4.58 -5.17 5.20
N LYS A 122 -4.64 -5.48 3.90
CA LYS A 122 -4.93 -4.49 2.85
C LYS A 122 -6.41 -4.14 2.87
N LEU A 123 -6.71 -2.85 2.83
CA LEU A 123 -8.05 -2.29 2.92
C LEU A 123 -8.26 -1.25 1.83
N VAL A 124 -9.43 -1.28 1.20
CA VAL A 124 -9.89 -0.22 0.29
C VAL A 124 -10.53 0.88 1.13
N SER A 125 -9.87 2.02 1.26
CA SER A 125 -10.30 3.12 2.12
C SER A 125 -10.92 4.25 1.31
N ILE A 126 -12.18 4.57 1.58
CA ILE A 126 -12.90 5.71 1.00
C ILE A 126 -13.06 6.75 2.11
N ARG A 127 -12.28 7.83 2.06
CA ARG A 127 -12.14 8.74 3.20
C ARG A 127 -12.03 10.21 2.80
N GLU A 128 -12.62 11.07 3.64
CA GLU A 128 -12.46 12.52 3.58
C GLU A 128 -11.19 12.94 4.33
N SER A 129 -10.40 13.81 3.71
CA SER A 129 -9.22 14.43 4.29
C SER A 129 -9.46 15.91 4.59
N TYR A 130 -8.60 16.50 5.40
CA TYR A 130 -8.52 17.94 5.61
C TYR A 130 -7.06 18.39 5.49
N LEU A 131 -6.86 19.64 5.09
CA LEU A 131 -5.54 20.26 5.02
C LEU A 131 -5.17 20.86 6.36
N LYS A 132 -4.01 20.48 6.89
CA LYS A 132 -3.39 21.08 8.06
C LYS A 132 -1.89 21.18 7.84
N ASP A 133 -1.34 22.38 7.98
CA ASP A 133 0.09 22.66 7.78
C ASP A 133 0.63 22.17 6.42
N GLY A 134 -0.19 22.29 5.37
CA GLY A 134 0.14 21.83 4.01
C GLY A 134 0.09 20.31 3.80
N LYS A 135 -0.33 19.54 4.79
CA LYS A 135 -0.48 18.06 4.73
C LYS A 135 -1.94 17.66 4.67
N GLU A 136 -2.26 16.64 3.88
CA GLU A 136 -3.61 16.08 3.80
C GLU A 136 -3.79 14.97 4.85
N LEU A 137 -4.47 15.29 5.94
CA LEU A 137 -4.73 14.36 7.04
C LEU A 137 -6.11 13.70 6.91
N PRO A 138 -6.25 12.41 7.23
CA PRO A 138 -7.55 11.74 7.21
C PRO A 138 -8.47 12.28 8.32
N THR A 139 -9.76 12.35 8.04
CA THR A 139 -10.82 12.59 9.04
C THR A 139 -11.45 11.27 9.48
N SER A 140 -12.27 11.30 10.53
CA SER A 140 -13.10 10.15 10.92
C SER A 140 -14.19 9.82 9.90
N LYS A 141 -14.51 10.74 8.96
CA LYS A 141 -15.52 10.51 7.93
C LYS A 141 -14.96 9.63 6.79
N GLY A 142 -15.42 8.40 6.74
CA GLY A 142 -15.03 7.43 5.71
C GLY A 142 -15.15 6.00 6.21
N ILE A 143 -14.91 5.06 5.31
CA ILE A 143 -14.94 3.63 5.59
C ILE A 143 -13.70 2.97 4.98
N SER A 144 -13.21 1.91 5.63
CA SER A 144 -12.14 1.06 5.12
C SER A 144 -12.71 -0.34 4.98
N LEU A 145 -12.76 -0.83 3.75
CA LEU A 145 -13.37 -2.10 3.38
C LEU A 145 -12.31 -3.18 3.30
N THR A 146 -12.62 -4.36 3.83
CA THR A 146 -11.87 -5.58 3.53
C THR A 146 -12.08 -6.00 2.07
N ALA A 147 -11.28 -6.95 1.58
CA ALA A 147 -11.47 -7.52 0.24
C ALA A 147 -12.89 -8.09 0.06
N GLU A 148 -13.37 -8.87 1.02
CA GLU A 148 -14.73 -9.44 1.04
C GLU A 148 -15.82 -8.35 0.97
N GLN A 149 -15.68 -7.28 1.75
CA GLN A 149 -16.64 -6.17 1.76
C GLN A 149 -16.61 -5.40 0.44
N TRP A 150 -15.43 -5.22 -0.16
CA TRP A 150 -15.28 -4.60 -1.47
C TRP A 150 -15.93 -5.43 -2.57
N GLU A 151 -15.75 -6.76 -2.54
CA GLU A 151 -16.39 -7.67 -3.48
C GLU A 151 -17.92 -7.64 -3.35
N ALA A 152 -18.44 -7.69 -2.13
CA ALA A 152 -19.87 -7.55 -1.87
C ALA A 152 -20.43 -6.21 -2.41
N PHE A 153 -19.71 -5.11 -2.18
CA PHE A 153 -20.07 -3.80 -2.73
C PHE A 153 -20.05 -3.80 -4.27
N ARG A 154 -19.00 -4.32 -4.88
CA ARG A 154 -18.85 -4.43 -6.35
C ARG A 154 -20.01 -5.21 -6.98
N ASN A 155 -20.39 -6.33 -6.37
CA ASN A 155 -21.51 -7.15 -6.86
C ASN A 155 -22.85 -6.44 -6.74
N ALA A 156 -22.99 -5.50 -5.79
CA ALA A 156 -24.19 -4.68 -5.63
C ALA A 156 -24.23 -3.45 -6.55
N VAL A 157 -23.12 -3.07 -7.22
CA VAL A 157 -23.04 -1.87 -8.07
C VAL A 157 -24.15 -1.80 -9.11
N PRO A 158 -24.51 -2.86 -9.86
CA PRO A 158 -25.60 -2.78 -10.84
C PRO A 158 -26.95 -2.39 -10.21
N ALA A 159 -27.28 -2.96 -9.05
CA ALA A 159 -28.50 -2.62 -8.33
C ALA A 159 -28.47 -1.19 -7.75
N ILE A 160 -27.28 -0.71 -7.36
CA ILE A 160 -27.07 0.68 -6.92
C ILE A 160 -27.26 1.64 -8.10
N GLU A 161 -26.71 1.33 -9.27
CA GLU A 161 -26.87 2.14 -10.49
C GLU A 161 -28.34 2.21 -10.93
N ASP A 162 -29.05 1.07 -10.93
CA ASP A 162 -30.49 1.04 -11.19
C ASP A 162 -31.28 1.93 -10.22
N ALA A 163 -30.92 1.93 -8.94
CA ALA A 163 -31.55 2.78 -7.93
C ALA A 163 -31.24 4.27 -8.16
N ILE A 164 -30.00 4.63 -8.50
CA ILE A 164 -29.58 6.00 -8.82
C ILE A 164 -30.34 6.53 -10.04
N ASN A 165 -30.45 5.74 -11.10
CA ASN A 165 -31.16 6.12 -12.32
C ASN A 165 -32.65 6.40 -12.06
N LYS A 166 -33.28 5.64 -11.16
CA LYS A 166 -34.67 5.89 -10.75
C LYS A 166 -34.83 7.17 -9.94
N LEU A 167 -33.84 7.54 -9.13
CA LEU A 167 -33.83 8.81 -8.40
C LEU A 167 -33.65 10.00 -9.35
N GLY A 168 -32.84 9.85 -10.40
CA GLY A 168 -32.61 10.88 -11.42
C GLY A 168 -33.71 11.01 -12.48
N GLY A 169 -34.71 10.14 -12.48
CA GLY A 169 -35.84 10.15 -13.41
C GLY A 169 -37.09 10.90 -12.93
N SER A 170 -36.95 11.74 -11.89
CA SER A 170 -38.04 12.53 -11.30
C SER A 170 -37.77 14.03 -11.45
N GLU A 171 -37.66 14.51 -12.69
CA GLU A 171 -37.78 15.93 -13.05
C GLU A 171 -38.74 16.10 -14.23
#